data_AF-A0AAP5BGE8-F1
#
_entry.id   AF-A0AAP5BGE8-F1
#
_cell.length_a   1.000
_cell.length_b   1.000
_cell.length_c   1.000
_cell.angle_alpha   90.00
_cell.angle_beta   90.00
_cell.angle_gamma   90.00
#
_symmetry.space_group_name_H-M   'P 1'
#
loop_
_entity.id
_entity.type
_entity.pdbx_description
1 polymer ?
#
loop_
_entity_poly.entity_id
_entity_poly.type
_entity_poly.pdbx_seq_one_letter_code
_entity_poly.pdbx_strand_id
1 'polypeptide(L)'
;MTSQRTAYAGFTDINTGETSMLLQLIALGALLLWAYLSCNSKCFLDDRAPIAGTFPPMAPGEEGERRISGDLHRHLARLCGDDWLVFDGLILIHAPGSAFPTAEIDHLVITPFGIFVIETKHWAGAVTRGETDDKLMLAAIDGQRLARTSPMKQNAAKVRFLRGLLPPRLWNVEGLGVFSHEAGTVDPTLPAALLERGELYRHLRTCQKRFAHTGTGRLPVRTVADEILRHADMRPQALVEHRQRIQEGRARGQG
;
A
#
# COMPACT_ATOMS: atom_id res chain seq x y z
N MET A 1 46.78 -81.32 -18.14
CA MET A 1 46.99 -80.34 -17.05
C MET A 1 46.66 -78.97 -17.61
N THR A 2 45.45 -78.46 -17.33
CA THR A 2 45.17 -77.32 -16.41
C THR A 2 45.70 -75.99 -16.98
N SER A 3 44.98 -74.88 -17.12
CA SER A 3 43.76 -74.37 -16.48
C SER A 3 43.32 -73.08 -17.21
N GLN A 4 42.00 -72.81 -17.28
CA GLN A 4 41.25 -71.55 -17.03
C GLN A 4 41.98 -70.17 -17.20
N ARG A 5 41.40 -69.02 -17.62
CA ARG A 5 40.02 -68.49 -17.67
C ARG A 5 40.04 -67.00 -18.14
N THR A 6 38.93 -66.53 -18.74
CA THR A 6 38.28 -65.17 -18.63
C THR A 6 39.03 -63.91 -19.14
N ALA A 7 38.63 -63.25 -20.24
CA ALA A 7 37.53 -62.29 -20.50
C ALA A 7 37.71 -60.88 -19.92
N TYR A 8 37.50 -59.84 -20.76
CA TYR A 8 36.57 -58.72 -20.51
C TYR A 8 36.35 -57.93 -21.82
N ALA A 9 35.19 -58.16 -22.44
CA ALA A 9 34.52 -57.21 -23.32
C ALA A 9 33.55 -56.39 -22.46
N GLY A 10 33.41 -55.09 -22.74
CA GLY A 10 32.44 -54.26 -22.04
C GLY A 10 32.73 -52.77 -22.14
N PHE A 11 32.69 -52.20 -23.35
CA PHE A 11 32.46 -50.77 -23.50
C PHE A 11 30.95 -50.56 -23.30
N THR A 12 30.55 -50.14 -22.11
CA THR A 12 29.16 -49.88 -21.76
C THR A 12 28.67 -48.63 -22.48
N ASP A 13 27.72 -48.83 -23.36
CA ASP A 13 26.85 -47.83 -23.97
C ASP A 13 26.22 -46.98 -22.87
N ILE A 14 26.60 -45.69 -22.80
CA ILE A 14 26.07 -44.77 -21.80
C ILE A 14 24.71 -44.29 -22.30
N ASN A 15 23.67 -44.77 -21.62
CA ASN A 15 22.26 -44.47 -21.74
C ASN A 15 21.97 -43.01 -22.21
N THR A 16 21.82 -42.83 -23.52
CA THR A 16 21.50 -41.54 -24.15
C THR A 16 20.09 -41.04 -23.79
N GLY A 17 19.21 -41.93 -23.28
CA GLY A 17 17.86 -41.58 -22.84
C GLY A 17 17.79 -40.87 -21.48
N GLU A 18 18.63 -41.26 -20.51
CA GLU A 18 18.57 -40.68 -19.14
C GLU A 18 19.16 -39.27 -19.09
N THR A 19 20.20 -39.01 -19.88
CA THR A 19 20.78 -37.67 -20.03
C THR A 19 19.81 -36.72 -20.73
N SER A 20 19.05 -37.20 -21.73
CA SER A 20 18.00 -36.42 -22.40
C SER A 20 16.87 -36.03 -21.44
N MET A 21 16.44 -36.94 -20.56
CA MET A 21 15.36 -36.67 -19.62
C MET A 21 15.79 -35.69 -18.51
N LEU A 22 17.04 -35.79 -18.05
CA LEU A 22 17.62 -34.86 -17.07
C LEU A 22 17.78 -33.45 -17.66
N LEU A 23 18.24 -33.32 -18.91
CA LEU A 23 18.32 -32.03 -19.59
C LEU A 23 16.93 -31.39 -19.77
N GLN A 24 15.91 -32.19 -20.09
CA GLN A 24 14.54 -31.69 -20.22
C GLN A 24 14.00 -31.15 -18.90
N LEU A 25 14.26 -31.84 -17.78
CA LEU A 25 13.84 -31.38 -16.45
C LEU A 25 14.53 -30.09 -16.02
N ILE A 26 15.83 -29.96 -16.30
CA ILE A 26 16.58 -28.72 -16.02
C ILE A 26 16.06 -27.57 -16.88
N ALA A 27 15.78 -27.82 -18.17
CA ALA A 27 15.21 -26.82 -19.07
C ALA A 27 13.82 -26.35 -18.61
N LEU A 28 12.95 -27.28 -18.18
CA LEU A 28 11.62 -26.96 -17.65
C LEU A 28 11.71 -26.17 -16.34
N GLY A 29 12.63 -26.55 -15.45
CA GLY A 29 12.91 -25.82 -14.20
C GLY A 29 13.43 -24.41 -14.46
N ALA A 30 14.33 -24.23 -15.42
CA ALA A 30 14.83 -22.92 -15.83
C ALA A 30 13.74 -22.06 -16.48
N LEU A 31 12.85 -22.66 -17.27
CA LEU A 31 11.73 -21.96 -17.90
C LEU A 31 10.68 -21.51 -16.88
N LEU A 32 10.38 -22.36 -15.89
CA LEU A 32 9.51 -22.03 -14.76
C LEU A 32 10.12 -20.95 -13.86
N LEU A 33 11.42 -21.04 -13.57
CA LEU A 33 12.14 -20.02 -12.80
C LEU A 33 12.19 -18.69 -13.56
N TRP A 34 12.43 -18.71 -14.87
CA TRP A 34 12.38 -17.53 -15.72
C TRP A 34 10.98 -16.93 -15.80
N ALA A 35 9.93 -17.75 -15.92
CA ALA A 35 8.54 -17.30 -15.89
C ALA A 35 8.15 -16.73 -14.52
N TYR A 36 8.61 -17.34 -13.42
CA TYR A 36 8.41 -16.83 -12.06
C TYR A 36 9.11 -15.49 -11.86
N LEU A 37 10.39 -15.38 -12.23
CA LEU A 37 11.15 -14.13 -12.19
C LEU A 37 10.54 -13.07 -13.12
N SER A 38 10.05 -13.45 -14.30
CA SER A 38 9.43 -12.53 -15.26
C SER A 38 8.03 -12.08 -14.86
N CYS A 39 7.24 -12.93 -14.18
CA CYS A 39 5.96 -12.53 -13.58
C CYS A 39 6.18 -11.65 -12.35
N ASN A 40 7.19 -11.95 -11.53
CA ASN A 40 7.53 -11.12 -10.37
C ASN A 40 8.15 -9.77 -10.80
N SER A 41 8.86 -9.72 -11.93
CA SER A 41 9.42 -8.49 -12.52
C SER A 41 8.39 -7.62 -13.23
N LYS A 42 7.13 -8.07 -13.36
CA LYS A 42 6.04 -7.24 -13.90
C LYS A 42 5.38 -6.35 -12.84
N CYS A 43 5.87 -6.36 -11.60
CA CYS A 43 5.76 -5.18 -10.74
C CYS A 43 6.67 -4.09 -11.30
N PHE A 44 6.07 -3.23 -12.11
CA PHE A 44 6.59 -2.01 -12.72
C PHE A 44 7.78 -1.39 -11.96
N LEU A 45 8.99 -1.81 -12.31
CA LEU A 45 10.21 -1.04 -12.09
C LEU A 45 10.47 -0.30 -13.40
N ASP A 46 10.32 1.02 -13.35
CA ASP A 46 10.79 1.93 -14.38
C ASP A 46 12.32 1.79 -14.46
N ASP A 47 12.80 0.95 -15.39
CA ASP A 47 14.22 0.69 -15.65
C ASP A 47 14.85 1.85 -16.46
N ARG A 48 14.69 3.07 -15.95
CA ARG A 48 15.56 4.19 -16.32
C ARG A 48 16.72 4.20 -15.34
N ALA A 49 17.89 3.79 -15.84
CA ALA A 49 19.17 4.08 -15.19
C ALA A 49 19.17 5.53 -14.67
N PRO A 50 19.70 5.80 -13.47
CA PRO A 50 19.69 7.15 -12.93
C PRO A 50 20.62 8.00 -13.78
N ILE A 51 20.01 8.76 -14.70
CA ILE A 51 20.63 9.98 -15.21
C ILE A 51 20.86 10.80 -13.95
N ALA A 52 22.12 11.16 -13.68
CA ALA A 52 22.51 12.05 -12.59
C ALA A 52 21.93 13.45 -12.85
N GLY A 53 20.61 13.57 -12.73
CA GLY A 53 19.87 14.81 -12.67
C GLY A 53 19.60 15.08 -11.20
N THR A 54 19.92 16.29 -10.77
CA THR A 54 19.51 16.80 -9.47
C THR A 54 17.99 16.88 -9.47
N PHE A 55 17.32 15.83 -9.01
CA PHE A 55 15.88 15.89 -8.77
C PHE A 55 15.63 16.99 -7.73
N PRO A 56 14.68 17.91 -7.96
CA PRO A 56 14.31 18.86 -6.93
C PRO A 56 13.92 18.10 -5.66
N PRO A 57 14.27 18.61 -4.46
CA PRO A 57 13.93 17.96 -3.21
C PRO A 57 12.41 17.75 -3.16
N MET A 58 12.01 16.50 -2.96
CA MET A 58 10.62 16.09 -2.85
C MET A 58 9.93 16.87 -1.72
N ALA A 59 8.68 17.29 -1.94
CA ALA A 59 7.95 17.98 -0.89
C ALA A 59 7.80 17.06 0.34
N PRO A 60 7.87 17.57 1.58
CA PRO A 60 7.76 16.73 2.78
C PRO A 60 6.52 15.83 2.82
N GLY A 61 5.40 16.29 2.24
CA GLY A 61 4.18 15.49 2.09
C GLY A 61 4.36 14.27 1.17
N GLU A 62 4.93 14.48 -0.01
CA GLU A 62 5.20 13.43 -1.00
C GLU A 62 6.19 12.39 -0.48
N GLU A 63 7.23 12.82 0.24
CA GLU A 63 8.17 11.90 0.89
C GLU A 63 7.48 11.05 1.97
N GLY A 64 6.55 11.67 2.70
CA GLY A 64 5.70 10.97 3.63
C GLY A 64 4.85 9.89 2.97
N GLU A 65 4.11 10.25 1.92
CA GLU A 65 3.25 9.34 1.15
C GLU A 65 4.05 8.17 0.57
N ARG A 66 5.22 8.46 -0.02
CA ARG A 66 6.12 7.44 -0.58
C ARG A 66 6.59 6.44 0.47
N ARG A 67 6.92 6.90 1.68
CA ARG A 67 7.31 6.02 2.80
C ARG A 67 6.16 5.09 3.21
N ILE A 68 4.96 5.64 3.36
CA ILE A 68 3.78 4.86 3.76
C ILE A 68 3.40 3.85 2.68
N SER A 69 3.39 4.22 1.40
CA SER A 69 3.14 3.29 0.28
C SER A 69 4.13 2.11 0.29
N GLY A 70 5.43 2.38 0.45
CA GLY A 70 6.45 1.33 0.56
C GLY A 70 6.25 0.38 1.75
N ASP A 71 5.88 0.93 2.91
CA ASP A 71 5.57 0.12 4.10
C ASP A 71 4.29 -0.72 3.90
N LEU A 72 3.25 -0.14 3.29
CA LEU A 72 2.02 -0.84 2.96
C LEU A 72 2.28 -2.05 2.06
N HIS A 73 3.00 -1.90 0.96
CA HIS A 73 3.32 -3.02 0.07
C HIS A 73 4.08 -4.14 0.81
N ARG A 74 5.08 -3.78 1.62
CA ARG A 74 5.84 -4.76 2.42
C ARG A 74 4.95 -5.49 3.43
N HIS A 75 4.09 -4.74 4.11
CA HIS A 75 3.21 -5.28 5.15
C HIS A 75 2.09 -6.15 4.58
N LEU A 76 1.47 -5.71 3.50
CA LEU A 76 0.36 -6.42 2.86
C LEU A 76 0.81 -7.69 2.15
N ALA A 77 1.97 -7.69 1.47
CA ALA A 77 2.54 -8.92 0.93
C ALA A 77 2.71 -9.99 2.03
N ARG A 78 3.14 -9.59 3.23
CA ARG A 78 3.28 -10.50 4.38
C ARG A 78 1.94 -10.95 4.97
N LEU A 79 0.93 -10.09 5.00
CA LEU A 79 -0.36 -10.38 5.64
C LEU A 79 -1.34 -11.11 4.70
N CYS A 80 -1.28 -10.83 3.41
CA CYS A 80 -2.31 -11.18 2.43
C CYS A 80 -1.81 -12.05 1.27
N GLY A 81 -0.50 -12.27 1.13
CA GLY A 81 0.06 -12.84 -0.09
C GLY A 81 -0.18 -11.88 -1.25
N ASP A 82 -0.88 -12.33 -2.29
CA ASP A 82 -1.20 -11.53 -3.48
C ASP A 82 -2.63 -10.98 -3.49
N ASP A 83 -3.42 -11.26 -2.45
CA ASP A 83 -4.83 -10.89 -2.39
C ASP A 83 -5.03 -9.56 -1.65
N TRP A 84 -4.56 -8.47 -2.26
CA TRP A 84 -4.73 -7.11 -1.77
C TRP A 84 -4.52 -6.10 -2.92
N LEU A 85 -5.04 -4.89 -2.75
CA LEU A 85 -4.81 -3.77 -3.66
C LEU A 85 -4.51 -2.50 -2.87
N VAL A 86 -3.62 -1.67 -3.41
CA VAL A 86 -3.35 -0.31 -2.91
C VAL A 86 -3.48 0.65 -4.08
N PHE A 87 -4.23 1.74 -3.87
CA PHE A 87 -4.33 2.85 -4.80
C PHE A 87 -3.78 4.11 -4.11
N ASP A 88 -2.63 4.57 -4.58
CA ASP A 88 -1.99 5.79 -4.10
C ASP A 88 -2.50 7.01 -4.86
N GLY A 89 -2.83 8.10 -4.16
CA GLY A 89 -3.29 9.35 -4.77
C GLY A 89 -4.60 9.23 -5.55
N LEU A 90 -5.56 8.46 -5.03
CA LEU A 90 -6.84 8.20 -5.70
C LEU A 90 -7.78 9.40 -5.61
N ILE A 91 -8.32 9.87 -6.74
CA ILE A 91 -9.33 10.93 -6.74
C ILE A 91 -10.74 10.33 -6.70
N LEU A 92 -11.41 10.44 -5.56
CA LEU A 92 -12.81 10.05 -5.42
C LEU A 92 -13.75 11.18 -5.86
N ILE A 93 -14.74 10.84 -6.67
CA ILE A 93 -15.85 11.72 -7.04
C ILE A 93 -17.01 11.45 -6.09
N HIS A 94 -17.04 12.14 -4.95
CA HIS A 94 -17.99 11.85 -3.86
C HIS A 94 -19.21 12.79 -3.82
N ALA A 95 -19.20 13.89 -4.59
CA ALA A 95 -20.32 14.83 -4.64
C ALA A 95 -20.40 15.58 -5.99
N PRO A 96 -20.74 14.89 -7.10
CA PRO A 96 -20.89 15.51 -8.41
C PRO A 96 -21.80 16.76 -8.36
N GLY A 97 -21.38 17.86 -9.00
CA GLY A 97 -22.15 19.11 -9.05
C GLY A 97 -22.03 20.03 -7.82
N SER A 98 -21.27 19.64 -6.79
CA SER A 98 -20.92 20.54 -5.69
C SER A 98 -19.67 21.38 -5.98
N ALA A 99 -19.39 22.39 -5.16
CA ALA A 99 -18.17 23.20 -5.25
C ALA A 99 -16.88 22.39 -5.05
N PHE A 100 -16.95 21.25 -4.34
CA PHE A 100 -15.84 20.34 -4.07
C PHE A 100 -16.26 18.90 -4.40
N PRO A 101 -16.36 18.56 -5.70
CA PRO A 101 -16.94 17.28 -6.10
C PRO A 101 -15.98 16.11 -5.92
N THR A 102 -14.69 16.41 -5.77
CA THR A 102 -13.60 15.44 -5.71
C THR A 102 -12.84 15.53 -4.40
N ALA A 103 -12.42 14.39 -3.85
CA ALA A 103 -11.46 14.31 -2.75
C ALA A 103 -10.33 13.33 -3.09
N GLU A 104 -9.10 13.74 -2.85
CA GLU A 104 -7.92 12.87 -2.92
C GLU A 104 -7.89 11.92 -1.71
N ILE A 105 -7.57 10.64 -1.92
CA ILE A 105 -7.17 9.68 -0.89
C ILE A 105 -5.68 9.39 -1.09
N ASP A 106 -4.86 9.63 -0.06
CA ASP A 106 -3.42 9.38 -0.13
C ASP A 106 -3.14 7.91 -0.38
N HIS A 107 -3.75 7.00 0.41
CA HIS A 107 -3.72 5.56 0.14
C HIS A 107 -5.07 4.90 0.43
N LEU A 108 -5.69 4.30 -0.60
CA LEU A 108 -6.81 3.38 -0.44
C LEU A 108 -6.27 1.95 -0.44
N VAL A 109 -6.45 1.24 0.67
CA VAL A 109 -6.03 -0.15 0.82
C VAL A 109 -7.24 -1.06 0.87
N ILE A 110 -7.27 -2.08 0.02
CA ILE A 110 -8.32 -3.09 -0.01
C ILE A 110 -7.70 -4.44 0.30
N THR A 111 -8.17 -5.08 1.37
CA THR A 111 -7.69 -6.38 1.80
C THR A 111 -8.86 -7.34 2.03
N PRO A 112 -8.56 -8.64 2.21
CA PRO A 112 -9.57 -9.67 2.46
C PRO A 112 -10.22 -9.55 3.84
N PHE A 113 -9.73 -8.64 4.69
CA PHE A 113 -10.18 -8.42 6.07
C PHE A 113 -10.62 -6.97 6.35
N GLY A 114 -10.56 -6.08 5.37
CA GLY A 114 -11.00 -4.69 5.53
C GLY A 114 -10.57 -3.77 4.41
N ILE A 115 -11.10 -2.55 4.46
CA ILE A 115 -10.77 -1.45 3.55
C ILE A 115 -10.27 -0.30 4.43
N PHE A 116 -9.11 0.26 4.08
CA PHE A 116 -8.46 1.31 4.87
C PHE A 116 -8.26 2.56 4.02
N VAL A 117 -8.73 3.69 4.52
CA VAL A 117 -8.51 5.01 3.94
C VAL A 117 -7.44 5.70 4.76
N ILE A 118 -6.22 5.75 4.25
CA ILE A 118 -5.07 6.27 4.97
C ILE A 118 -4.82 7.70 4.53
N GLU A 119 -4.74 8.59 5.52
CA GLU A 119 -4.27 9.96 5.36
C GLU A 119 -2.86 10.06 5.98
N THR A 120 -1.90 10.51 5.19
CA THR A 120 -0.50 10.61 5.58
C THR A 120 -0.19 12.00 6.11
N LYS A 121 0.59 12.07 7.20
CA LYS A 121 1.15 13.31 7.74
C LYS A 121 2.63 13.17 8.00
N HIS A 122 3.44 14.03 7.38
CA HIS A 122 4.87 14.07 7.62
C HIS A 122 5.22 15.10 8.70
N TRP A 123 4.75 14.87 9.93
CA TRP A 123 4.95 15.80 11.06
C TRP A 123 6.05 15.30 11.99
N ALA A 124 7.05 16.15 12.25
CA ALA A 124 8.13 15.87 13.16
C ALA A 124 7.83 16.49 14.54
N GLY A 125 7.73 15.66 15.59
CA GLY A 125 7.42 16.09 16.95
C GLY A 125 6.28 15.30 17.60
N ALA A 126 5.88 15.73 18.80
CA ALA A 126 4.86 15.07 19.59
C ALA A 126 3.46 15.55 19.21
N VAL A 127 2.57 14.61 18.86
CA VAL A 127 1.18 14.86 18.51
C VAL A 127 0.30 14.53 19.72
N THR A 128 -0.38 15.55 20.23
CA THR A 128 -1.30 15.43 21.38
C THR A 128 -2.70 15.93 21.01
N ARG A 129 -3.65 15.73 21.93
CA ARG A 129 -5.03 16.22 21.80
C ARG A 129 -5.05 17.75 21.66
N GLY A 130 -5.77 18.24 20.66
CA GLY A 130 -6.06 19.66 20.49
C GLY A 130 -7.25 20.10 21.34
N GLU A 131 -7.71 21.34 21.12
CA GLU A 131 -8.85 21.91 21.84
C GLU A 131 -10.17 21.19 21.54
N THR A 132 -10.28 20.56 20.37
CA THR A 132 -11.46 19.79 19.93
C THR A 132 -11.02 18.45 19.34
N ASP A 133 -11.94 17.50 19.22
CA ASP A 133 -11.65 16.19 18.61
C ASP A 133 -11.22 16.28 17.13
N ASP A 134 -11.56 17.39 16.45
CA ASP A 134 -11.18 17.67 15.07
C ASP A 134 -9.77 18.29 14.94
N LYS A 135 -9.12 18.60 16.06
CA LYS A 135 -7.83 19.27 16.13
C LYS A 135 -6.81 18.45 16.92
N LEU A 136 -5.57 18.51 16.46
CA LEU A 136 -4.40 17.98 17.13
C LEU A 136 -3.43 19.10 17.42
N MET A 137 -2.68 18.96 18.50
CA MET A 137 -1.58 19.86 18.83
C MET A 137 -0.27 19.17 18.47
N LEU A 138 0.53 19.80 17.60
CA LEU A 138 1.89 19.35 17.30
C LEU A 138 2.87 20.19 18.10
N ALA A 139 3.60 19.55 19.02
CA ALA A 139 4.81 20.11 19.62
C ALA A 139 6.00 19.76 18.71
N ALA A 140 6.35 20.67 17.82
CA ALA A 140 7.38 20.48 16.82
C ALA A 140 8.79 20.46 17.44
N ILE A 141 9.75 19.86 16.73
CA ILE A 141 11.14 19.70 17.21
C ILE A 141 11.83 21.05 17.43
N ASP A 142 11.41 22.09 16.72
CA ASP A 142 11.91 23.46 16.87
C ASP A 142 11.29 24.22 18.06
N GLY A 143 10.46 23.54 18.87
CA GLY A 143 9.78 24.09 20.04
C GLY A 143 8.45 24.79 19.74
N GLN A 144 8.05 24.90 18.47
CA GLN A 144 6.75 25.49 18.14
C GLN A 144 5.59 24.57 18.52
N ARG A 145 4.45 25.18 18.91
CA ARG A 145 3.19 24.47 19.15
C ARG A 145 2.17 24.88 18.10
N LEU A 146 1.77 23.92 17.27
CA LEU A 146 0.94 24.17 16.10
C LEU A 146 -0.37 23.40 16.20
N ALA A 147 -1.49 24.11 16.25
CA ALA A 147 -2.81 23.50 16.11
C ALA A 147 -3.02 23.07 14.66
N ARG A 148 -3.24 21.78 14.44
CA ARG A 148 -3.44 21.17 13.12
C ARG A 148 -4.79 20.47 13.05
N THR A 149 -5.39 20.41 11.87
CA THR A 149 -6.60 19.61 11.66
C THR A 149 -6.25 18.13 11.72
N SER A 150 -7.05 17.36 12.45
CA SER A 150 -6.87 15.91 12.59
C SER A 150 -7.00 15.20 11.23
N PRO A 151 -6.12 14.22 10.93
CA PRO A 151 -6.29 13.32 9.78
C PRO A 151 -7.66 12.63 9.75
N MET A 152 -8.22 12.33 10.93
CA MET A 152 -9.56 11.75 11.06
C MET A 152 -10.65 12.68 10.52
N LYS A 153 -10.52 13.98 10.78
CA LYS A 153 -11.45 14.96 10.23
C LYS A 153 -11.31 15.07 8.71
N GLN A 154 -10.07 15.00 8.21
CA GLN A 154 -9.79 15.11 6.77
C GLN A 154 -10.30 13.90 5.98
N ASN A 155 -10.20 12.69 6.54
CA ASN A 155 -10.66 11.47 5.86
C ASN A 155 -12.14 11.11 6.14
N ALA A 156 -12.81 11.75 7.11
CA ALA A 156 -14.18 11.41 7.53
C ALA A 156 -15.19 11.38 6.38
N ALA A 157 -15.15 12.37 5.47
CA ALA A 157 -16.05 12.42 4.32
C ALA A 157 -15.79 11.27 3.33
N LYS A 158 -14.50 10.94 3.10
CA LYS A 158 -14.04 9.85 2.22
C LYS A 158 -14.53 8.50 2.76
N VAL A 159 -14.33 8.26 4.06
CA VAL A 159 -14.78 7.05 4.75
C VAL A 159 -16.30 6.91 4.72
N ARG A 160 -17.04 7.99 5.01
CA ARG A 160 -18.50 7.99 4.98
C ARG A 160 -19.03 7.67 3.58
N PHE A 161 -18.43 8.25 2.55
CA PHE A 161 -18.78 7.97 1.16
C PHE A 161 -18.58 6.49 0.82
N LEU A 162 -17.38 5.94 1.10
CA LEU A 162 -17.09 4.53 0.84
C LEU A 162 -18.01 3.59 1.63
N ARG A 163 -18.35 3.90 2.88
CA ARG A 163 -19.35 3.13 3.64
C ARG A 163 -20.75 3.15 3.01
N GLY A 164 -21.10 4.22 2.31
CA GLY A 164 -22.37 4.34 1.58
C GLY A 164 -22.42 3.52 0.29
N LEU A 165 -21.27 3.24 -0.33
CA LEU A 165 -21.18 2.39 -1.51
C LEU A 165 -21.28 0.89 -1.19
N LEU A 166 -20.97 0.51 0.05
CA LEU A 166 -20.68 -0.88 0.40
C LEU A 166 -21.72 -1.45 1.38
N PRO A 167 -22.06 -2.75 1.29
CA PRO A 167 -23.00 -3.36 2.22
C PRO A 167 -22.49 -3.30 3.68
N PRO A 168 -23.24 -2.70 4.63
CA PRO A 168 -22.75 -2.27 5.95
C PRO A 168 -22.35 -3.40 6.92
N ARG A 169 -22.55 -4.67 6.56
CA ARG A 169 -22.23 -5.83 7.41
C ARG A 169 -21.07 -6.68 6.93
N LEU A 170 -20.67 -6.52 5.67
CA LEU A 170 -19.67 -7.40 5.05
C LEU A 170 -18.29 -6.70 4.96
N TRP A 171 -18.23 -5.35 4.99
CA TRP A 171 -17.07 -4.56 4.55
C TRP A 171 -16.72 -3.53 5.62
N ASN A 172 -15.68 -3.82 6.42
CA ASN A 172 -15.18 -2.86 7.40
C ASN A 172 -14.34 -1.78 6.69
N VAL A 173 -14.89 -0.58 6.55
CA VAL A 173 -14.16 0.60 6.06
C VAL A 173 -13.66 1.40 7.26
N GLU A 174 -12.35 1.56 7.38
CA GLU A 174 -11.69 2.23 8.49
C GLU A 174 -10.82 3.40 7.97
N GLY A 175 -10.95 4.58 8.57
CA GLY A 175 -10.08 5.71 8.28
C GLY A 175 -8.89 5.70 9.22
N LEU A 176 -7.68 5.84 8.69
CA LEU A 176 -6.42 5.89 9.44
C LEU A 176 -5.68 7.19 9.16
N GLY A 177 -4.99 7.70 10.18
CA GLY A 177 -4.08 8.84 10.08
C GLY A 177 -2.70 8.36 10.46
N VAL A 178 -1.77 8.34 9.51
CA VAL A 178 -0.44 7.75 9.73
C VAL A 178 0.62 8.83 9.68
N PHE A 179 1.37 8.96 10.77
CA PHE A 179 2.49 9.91 10.88
C PHE A 179 3.77 9.26 10.37
N SER A 180 4.24 9.73 9.22
CA SER A 180 5.32 9.09 8.45
C SER A 180 6.74 9.50 8.87
N HIS A 181 6.87 10.56 9.65
CA HIS A 181 8.16 11.05 10.14
C HIS A 181 8.64 10.22 11.35
N GLU A 182 9.93 9.90 11.41
CA GLU A 182 10.50 9.00 12.43
C GLU A 182 10.50 9.59 13.84
N ALA A 183 10.69 10.91 13.94
CA ALA A 183 10.54 11.64 15.21
C ALA A 183 9.08 12.06 15.51
N GLY A 184 8.10 11.54 14.77
CA GLY A 184 6.69 11.77 15.04
C GLY A 184 6.19 10.78 16.09
N THR A 185 5.72 11.29 17.24
CA THR A 185 5.10 10.45 18.28
C THR A 185 3.64 10.80 18.48
N VAL A 186 2.82 9.81 18.81
CA VAL A 186 1.38 9.98 19.03
C VAL A 186 1.05 9.70 20.49
N ASP A 187 0.37 10.65 21.15
CA ASP A 187 -0.12 10.46 22.51
C ASP A 187 -1.06 9.24 22.58
N PRO A 188 -0.83 8.28 23.49
CA PRO A 188 -1.61 7.04 23.56
C PRO A 188 -3.08 7.25 23.98
N THR A 189 -3.44 8.44 24.44
CA THR A 189 -4.84 8.81 24.73
C THR A 189 -5.63 9.24 23.49
N LEU A 190 -4.94 9.44 22.36
CA LEU A 190 -5.58 9.70 21.08
C LEU A 190 -6.24 8.43 20.51
N PRO A 191 -7.21 8.58 19.58
CA PRO A 191 -7.84 7.43 18.95
C PRO A 191 -6.82 6.48 18.32
N ALA A 192 -7.01 5.17 18.50
CA ALA A 192 -6.13 4.13 17.96
C ALA A 192 -6.04 4.08 16.42
N ALA A 193 -6.83 4.90 15.71
CA ALA A 193 -6.74 5.09 14.27
C ALA A 193 -5.68 6.12 13.86
N LEU A 194 -5.10 6.84 14.82
CA LEU A 194 -3.93 7.71 14.64
C LEU A 194 -2.69 6.90 15.00
N LEU A 195 -1.83 6.66 14.01
CA LEU A 195 -0.74 5.68 14.10
C LEU A 195 0.60 6.34 13.83
N GLU A 196 1.60 5.98 14.62
CA GLU A 196 2.99 6.16 14.21
C GLU A 196 3.31 5.19 13.04
N ARG A 197 4.25 5.55 12.15
CA ARG A 197 4.65 4.70 11.01
C ARG A 197 4.96 3.26 11.45
N GLY A 198 5.67 3.08 12.57
CA GLY A 198 6.06 1.76 13.08
C GLY A 198 4.89 0.90 13.57
N GLU A 199 3.72 1.48 13.82
CA GLU A 199 2.55 0.78 14.33
C GLU A 199 1.64 0.25 13.22
N LEU A 200 1.81 0.72 11.98
CA LEU A 200 0.95 0.39 10.84
C LEU A 200 0.80 -1.13 10.63
N TYR A 201 1.92 -1.87 10.63
CA TYR A 201 1.88 -3.34 10.52
C TYR A 201 1.09 -3.99 11.65
N ARG A 202 1.32 -3.54 12.90
CA ARG A 202 0.67 -4.10 14.09
C ARG A 202 -0.84 -3.85 14.03
N HIS A 203 -1.25 -2.66 13.60
CA HIS A 203 -2.65 -2.29 13.44
C HIS A 203 -3.34 -3.20 12.40
N LEU A 204 -2.78 -3.28 11.19
CA LEU A 204 -3.32 -4.12 10.11
C LEU A 204 -3.41 -5.60 10.51
N ARG A 205 -2.38 -6.13 11.20
CA ARG A 205 -2.40 -7.50 11.74
C ARG A 205 -3.51 -7.69 12.78
N THR A 206 -3.75 -6.69 13.62
CA THR A 206 -4.83 -6.72 14.63
C THR A 206 -6.19 -6.73 13.96
N CYS A 207 -6.39 -5.93 12.93
CA CYS A 207 -7.61 -5.94 12.11
C CYS A 207 -7.82 -7.29 11.43
N GLN A 208 -6.77 -7.88 10.83
CA GLN A 208 -6.84 -9.22 10.25
C GLN A 208 -7.28 -10.28 11.28
N LYS A 209 -6.67 -10.27 12.48
CA LYS A 209 -7.05 -11.20 13.55
C LYS A 209 -8.50 -10.99 13.97
N ARG A 210 -8.92 -9.74 14.20
CA ARG A 210 -10.30 -9.42 14.59
C ARG A 210 -11.30 -9.90 13.54
N PHE A 211 -11.00 -9.71 12.26
CA PHE A 211 -11.82 -10.21 11.16
C PHE A 211 -11.93 -11.74 11.16
N ALA A 212 -10.84 -12.46 11.40
CA ALA A 212 -10.85 -13.93 11.48
C ALA A 212 -11.80 -14.46 12.57
N HIS A 213 -12.02 -13.72 13.66
CA HIS A 213 -12.95 -14.11 14.72
C HIS A 213 -14.43 -13.88 14.36
N THR A 214 -14.74 -13.16 13.28
CA THR A 214 -16.13 -12.92 12.87
C THR A 214 -16.78 -14.13 12.21
N GLY A 215 -15.99 -15.11 11.77
CA GLY A 215 -16.48 -16.24 10.96
C GLY A 215 -16.95 -15.85 9.55
N THR A 216 -16.80 -14.58 9.16
CA THR A 216 -17.13 -14.10 7.82
C THR A 216 -16.07 -14.58 6.83
N GLY A 217 -16.51 -15.01 5.63
CA GLY A 217 -15.60 -15.33 4.53
C GLY A 217 -14.74 -14.13 4.12
N ARG A 218 -13.61 -14.39 3.47
CA ARG A 218 -12.70 -13.34 2.98
C ARG A 218 -13.43 -12.37 2.03
N LEU A 219 -13.14 -11.07 2.15
CA LEU A 219 -13.66 -10.04 1.24
C LEU A 219 -13.12 -10.26 -0.19
N PRO A 220 -13.98 -10.20 -1.23
CA PRO A 220 -13.54 -10.32 -2.61
C PRO A 220 -12.86 -9.03 -3.09
N VAL A 221 -11.55 -8.93 -2.89
CA VAL A 221 -10.74 -7.71 -3.12
C VAL A 221 -10.99 -7.07 -4.48
N ARG A 222 -11.02 -7.87 -5.57
CA ARG A 222 -11.22 -7.34 -6.93
C ARG A 222 -12.61 -6.75 -7.13
N THR A 223 -13.66 -7.47 -6.72
CA THR A 223 -15.04 -6.98 -6.81
C THR A 223 -15.23 -5.70 -6.01
N VAL A 224 -14.59 -5.59 -4.85
CA VAL A 224 -14.61 -4.39 -4.01
C VAL A 224 -13.94 -3.22 -4.74
N ALA A 225 -12.77 -3.46 -5.32
CA ALA A 225 -12.04 -2.45 -6.06
C ALA A 225 -12.84 -1.95 -7.26
N ASP A 226 -13.42 -2.85 -8.05
CA ASP A 226 -14.20 -2.50 -9.24
C ASP A 226 -15.40 -1.61 -8.88
N GLU A 227 -16.05 -1.84 -7.73
CA GLU A 227 -17.12 -0.97 -7.23
C GLU A 227 -16.61 0.43 -6.87
N ILE A 228 -15.53 0.51 -6.10
CA ILE A 228 -14.99 1.80 -5.67
C ILE A 228 -14.47 2.60 -6.88
N LEU A 229 -13.81 1.94 -7.82
CA LEU A 229 -13.21 2.57 -9.00
C LEU A 229 -14.26 3.12 -9.98
N ARG A 230 -15.51 2.66 -9.95
CA ARG A 230 -16.62 3.32 -10.69
C ARG A 230 -16.86 4.77 -10.25
N HIS A 231 -16.43 5.12 -9.04
CA HIS A 231 -16.58 6.44 -8.45
C HIS A 231 -15.25 7.19 -8.33
N ALA A 232 -14.22 6.76 -9.04
CA ALA A 232 -12.90 7.38 -8.99
C ALA A 232 -12.40 7.83 -10.37
N ASP A 233 -11.59 8.89 -10.37
CA ASP A 233 -10.83 9.32 -11.55
C ASP A 233 -9.38 8.84 -11.41
N MET A 234 -9.02 7.85 -12.24
CA MET A 234 -7.70 7.21 -12.24
C MET A 234 -6.71 7.87 -13.20
N ARG A 235 -7.11 8.94 -13.92
CA ARG A 235 -6.22 9.61 -14.86
C ARG A 235 -5.08 10.26 -14.07
N PRO A 236 -3.81 10.06 -14.46
CA PRO A 236 -2.68 10.75 -13.80
C PRO A 236 -2.85 12.27 -13.75
N GLN A 237 -3.51 12.84 -14.76
CA GLN A 237 -3.83 14.27 -14.82
C GLN A 237 -4.80 14.71 -13.73
N ALA A 238 -5.76 13.86 -13.32
CA ALA A 238 -6.77 14.23 -12.33
C ALA A 238 -6.16 14.55 -10.96
N LEU A 239 -5.11 13.82 -10.57
CA LEU A 239 -4.36 14.09 -9.34
C LEU A 239 -3.63 15.44 -9.41
N VAL A 240 -2.95 15.69 -10.53
CA VAL A 240 -2.23 16.95 -10.76
C VAL A 240 -3.19 18.14 -10.76
N GLU A 241 -4.29 18.03 -11.50
CA GLU A 241 -5.35 19.05 -11.57
C GLU A 241 -6.00 19.29 -10.20
N HIS A 242 -6.23 18.23 -9.41
CA HIS A 242 -6.76 18.35 -8.06
C HIS A 242 -5.80 19.11 -7.13
N ARG A 243 -4.53 18.69 -7.08
CA ARG A 243 -3.50 19.31 -6.23
C ARG A 243 -3.28 20.78 -6.61
N GLN A 244 -3.25 21.10 -7.92
CA GLN A 244 -3.13 22.48 -8.40
C GLN A 244 -4.32 23.35 -7.93
N ARG A 245 -5.57 22.87 -8.05
CA ARG A 245 -6.75 23.60 -7.56
C ARG A 245 -6.67 23.89 -6.07
N ILE A 246 -6.20 22.93 -5.26
CA ILE A 246 -6.04 23.13 -3.82
C ILE A 246 -4.94 24.16 -3.51
N GLN A 247 -3.82 24.12 -4.22
CA GLN A 247 -2.74 25.11 -4.07
C GLN A 247 -3.22 26.53 -4.43
N GLU A 248 -3.88 26.69 -5.56
CA GLU A 248 -4.45 27.98 -5.98
C GLU A 248 -5.50 28.50 -4.99
N GLY A 249 -6.36 27.62 -4.47
CA GLY A 249 -7.35 27.98 -3.45
C GLY A 249 -6.69 28.46 -2.15
N ARG A 250 -5.59 27.81 -1.72
CA ARG A 250 -4.81 28.23 -0.55
C ARG A 250 -4.15 29.60 -0.75
N ALA A 251 -3.60 29.86 -1.94
CA ALA A 251 -2.97 31.14 -2.26
C ALA A 251 -3.99 32.31 -2.27
N ARG A 252 -5.20 32.08 -2.79
CA ARG A 252 -6.26 33.10 -2.83
C ARG A 252 -6.88 33.41 -1.46
N GLY A 253 -6.85 32.46 -0.53
CA GLY A 253 -7.37 32.65 0.84
C GLY A 253 -6.38 33.27 1.84
N GLN A 254 -5.15 33.57 1.41
CA GLN A 254 -4.10 34.20 2.22
C GLN A 254 -3.86 35.68 1.84
N GLY A 255 -4.66 36.23 0.93
CA GLY A 255 -4.64 37.64 0.51
C GLY A 255 -5.73 38.47 1.17
#